data_AF-A0A967BM81-F1
#
_entry.id   AF-A0A967BM81-F1
#
_cell.length_a   1.000
_cell.length_b   1.000
_cell.length_c   1.000
_cell.angle_alpha   90.00
_cell.angle_beta   90.00
_cell.angle_gamma   90.00
#
_symmetry.space_group_name_H-M   'P 1'
#
loop_
_entity.id
_entity.type
_entity.pdbx_description
1 polymer ?
#
loop_
_entity_poly.entity_id
_entity_poly.type
_entity_poly.pdbx_seq_one_letter_code
_entity_poly.pdbx_strand_id
1 'polypeptide(L)' 'SYSLPASFIRAPKIISYGSSTEVLAMSNGSPIIIRNDKHLGIAFHPELDNISALHEYIFIGRKTNK' A
#
# COMPACT_ATOMS: atom_id res chain seq x y z
N SER A 1 12.35 5.11 -11.33
CA SER A 1 11.78 5.06 -9.98
C SER A 1 10.69 6.13 -9.91
N TYR A 2 9.45 5.75 -9.63
CA TYR A 2 8.34 6.70 -9.48
C TYR A 2 8.14 7.00 -7.99
N SER A 3 7.79 8.24 -7.66
CA SER A 3 7.51 8.68 -6.29
C SER A 3 6.10 9.25 -6.26
N LEU A 4 5.33 8.85 -5.26
CA LEU A 4 3.97 9.34 -5.02
C LEU A 4 3.96 10.11 -3.70
N PRO A 5 3.16 11.18 -3.58
CA PRO A 5 2.91 11.79 -2.29
C PRO A 5 2.28 10.77 -1.34
N ALA A 6 2.64 10.84 -0.06
CA ALA A 6 2.10 9.97 0.97
C ALA A 6 2.02 10.74 2.29
N SER A 7 0.80 11.03 2.73
CA SER A 7 0.51 11.75 3.96
C SER A 7 0.47 10.82 5.17
N PHE A 8 1.40 11.00 6.10
CA PHE A 8 1.50 10.20 7.34
C PHE A 8 1.01 11.00 8.55
N ILE A 9 -0.09 10.59 9.18
CA ILE A 9 -0.64 11.25 10.37
C ILE A 9 -0.71 10.23 11.49
N ARG A 10 0.26 10.27 12.42
CA ARG A 10 0.44 9.25 13.48
C ARG A 10 0.38 7.83 12.91
N ALA A 11 1.01 7.65 11.76
CA ALA A 11 0.99 6.41 11.01
C ALA A 11 1.65 5.25 11.80
N PRO A 12 1.08 4.03 11.74
CA PRO A 12 1.73 2.86 12.30
C PRO A 12 2.98 2.49 11.47
N LYS A 13 3.96 1.86 12.13
CA LYS A 13 5.16 1.33 11.47
C LYS A 13 5.06 -0.19 11.34
N ILE A 14 5.28 -0.70 10.12
CA ILE A 14 5.38 -2.14 9.86
C ILE A 14 6.78 -2.60 10.29
N ILE A 15 6.86 -3.36 11.38
CA ILE A 15 8.13 -3.89 11.92
C ILE A 15 8.44 -5.32 11.45
N SER A 16 7.42 -6.06 11.02
CA SER A 16 7.52 -7.42 10.49
C SER A 16 6.33 -7.76 9.62
N TYR A 17 6.49 -8.76 8.75
CA TYR A 17 5.46 -9.32 7.89
C TYR A 17 5.82 -10.76 7.55
N GLY A 18 4.82 -11.56 7.16
CA GLY A 18 5.01 -12.97 6.80
C GLY A 18 5.76 -13.15 5.48
N SER A 19 6.32 -14.34 5.24
CA SER A 19 7.08 -14.67 4.02
C SER A 19 6.24 -14.61 2.74
N SER A 20 4.91 -14.78 2.85
CA SER A 20 3.96 -14.67 1.74
C SER A 20 3.43 -13.25 1.53
N THR A 21 3.96 -12.26 2.25
CA THR A 21 3.57 -10.85 2.09
C THR A 21 4.51 -10.16 1.11
N GLU A 22 3.92 -9.54 0.10
CA GLU A 22 4.61 -8.72 -0.88
C GLU A 22 4.72 -7.27 -0.39
N VAL A 23 5.91 -6.65 -0.51
CA VAL A 23 6.12 -5.23 -0.24
C VAL A 23 6.01 -4.46 -1.55
N LEU A 24 4.97 -3.64 -1.67
CA LEU A 24 4.68 -2.89 -2.90
C LEU A 24 5.33 -1.50 -2.91
N ALA A 25 5.55 -0.90 -1.74
CA ALA A 25 6.22 0.39 -1.61
C ALA A 25 6.96 0.53 -0.28
N MET A 26 8.07 1.27 -0.31
CA MET A 26 8.86 1.63 0.86
C MET A 26 9.01 3.14 0.97
N SER A 27 9.07 3.64 2.21
CA SER A 27 9.47 5.00 2.54
C SER A 27 10.50 4.95 3.67
N ASN A 28 11.63 5.63 3.50
CA ASN A 28 12.71 5.70 4.49
C ASN A 28 13.12 4.32 5.04
N GLY A 29 13.24 3.32 4.16
CA GLY A 29 13.62 1.95 4.51
C GLY A 29 12.55 1.15 5.26
N SER A 30 11.33 1.66 5.39
CA SER A 30 10.20 0.95 6.00
C SER A 30 9.12 0.67 4.96
N PRO A 31 8.49 -0.53 4.96
CA PRO A 31 7.32 -0.80 4.14
C PRO A 31 6.17 0.15 4.48
N ILE A 32 5.52 0.70 3.45
CA ILE A 32 4.33 1.56 3.61
C ILE A 32 3.10 1.03 2.87
N ILE A 33 3.30 0.11 1.93
CA ILE A 33 2.24 -0.66 1.28
C ILE A 33 2.68 -2.12 1.26
N ILE A 34 1.85 -2.98 1.82
CA ILE A 34 2.04 -4.44 1.81
C ILE A 34 0.79 -5.14 1.31
N ARG A 35 0.98 -6.30 0.68
CA ARG A 35 -0.10 -7.14 0.18
C ARG A 35 0.07 -8.57 0.64
N ASN A 36 -0.99 -9.17 1.14
CA ASN A 36 -1.06 -10.61 1.41
C ASN A 36 -2.35 -11.14 0.79
N ASP A 37 -2.20 -11.84 -0.35
CA ASP A 37 -3.32 -12.31 -1.17
C ASP A 37 -4.29 -11.17 -1.55
N LYS A 38 -5.51 -11.18 -1.00
CA LYS A 38 -6.56 -10.18 -1.23
C LYS A 38 -6.54 -9.00 -0.24
N HIS A 39 -5.68 -9.06 0.78
CA HIS A 39 -5.56 -8.01 1.79
C HIS A 39 -4.46 -7.03 1.40
N LEU A 40 -4.80 -5.74 1.43
CA LEU A 40 -3.85 -4.65 1.27
C LEU A 40 -3.75 -3.88 2.58
N GLY A 41 -2.52 -3.69 3.07
CA GLY A 41 -2.21 -2.85 4.23
C GLY A 41 -1.47 -1.60 3.78
N ILE A 42 -1.90 -0.44 4.27
CA ILE A 42 -1.29 0.86 3.97
C ILE A 42 -1.02 1.61 5.27
N ALA A 43 0.11 2.32 5.32
CA ALA A 43 0.54 3.08 6.50
C ALA A 43 0.39 4.61 6.31
N PHE A 44 -0.30 5.07 5.27
CA PHE A 44 -0.53 6.49 4.99
C PHE A 44 -1.99 6.71 4.57
N HIS A 45 -2.34 7.98 4.38
CA HIS A 45 -3.68 8.46 4.07
C HIS A 45 -3.81 8.82 2.57
N PRO A 46 -4.08 7.84 1.67
CA PRO A 46 -4.17 8.09 0.23
C PRO A 46 -5.30 9.06 -0.15
N GLU A 47 -6.32 9.19 0.69
CA GLU A 47 -7.45 10.08 0.51
C GLU A 47 -7.07 11.57 0.60
N LEU A 48 -5.99 11.89 1.32
CA LEU A 48 -5.53 13.28 1.51
C LEU A 48 -4.67 13.76 0.35
N ASP A 49 -4.07 12.84 -0.40
CA ASP A 49 -3.12 13.16 -1.47
C ASP A 49 -3.78 13.20 -2.87
N ASN A 50 -5.12 13.04 -2.95
CA ASN A 50 -5.88 12.92 -4.20
C ASN A 50 -5.35 11.82 -5.15
N ILE A 51 -4.78 10.74 -4.59
CA ILE A 51 -4.19 9.65 -5.37
C ILE A 51 -5.27 8.59 -5.66
N SER A 52 -5.90 8.67 -6.83
CA SER A 52 -6.83 7.62 -7.28
C SER A 52 -6.13 6.31 -7.65
N ALA A 53 -4.85 6.37 -8.03
CA ALA A 53 -4.08 5.21 -8.51
C ALA A 53 -4.05 4.05 -7.49
N LEU A 54 -4.02 4.35 -6.18
CA LEU A 54 -4.07 3.32 -5.15
C LEU A 54 -5.46 2.70 -5.04
N HIS A 55 -6.52 3.52 -5.11
CA HIS A 55 -7.89 3.03 -5.17
C HIS A 55 -8.11 2.15 -6.41
N GLU A 56 -7.63 2.60 -7.57
CA GLU A 56 -7.67 1.82 -8.81
C GLU A 56 -6.92 0.49 -8.67
N TYR A 57 -5.72 0.49 -8.08
CA TYR A 57 -4.98 -0.74 -7.80
C TYR A 57 -5.77 -1.71 -6.90
N ILE A 58 -6.43 -1.20 -5.86
CA ILE A 58 -7.25 -1.98 -4.93
C ILE A 58 -8.49 -2.58 -5.62
N PHE A 59 -9.17 -1.79 -6.45
CA PHE A 59 -10.49 -2.17 -6.97
C PHE A 59 -10.46 -2.80 -8.38
N ILE A 60 -9.58 -2.35 -9.28
CA ILE A 60 -9.49 -2.85 -10.66
C ILE A 60 -8.68 -4.16 -10.73
N GLY A 61 -7.73 -4.37 -9.81
CA GLY A 61 -6.98 -5.64 -9.69
C GLY A 61 -7.87 -6.87 -9.39
N ARG A 62 -9.17 -6.67 -9.13
CA ARG A 62 -10.19 -7.70 -8.91
C ARG A 62 -10.92 -8.14 -10.19
N LYS A 63 -10.28 -8.17 -11.36
CA LYS A 63 -10.76 -9.10 -12.40
C LYS A 63 -10.46 -10.52 -11.91
N THR A 64 -11.35 -11.02 -11.06
CA THR A 64 -11.45 -12.42 -10.70
C THR A 64 -11.56 -13.18 -12.02
N ASN A 65 -10.53 -13.94 -12.37
CA ASN A 65 -10.69 -15.03 -13.33
C ASN A 65 -11.77 -15.94 -12.73
N LYS A 66 -12.98 -15.81 -13.28
CA LYS A 66 -14.02 -16.83 -13.17
C LYS A 66 -13.73 -17.90 -14.20
#